data_AF-A0A409WC19-F1
#
_entry.id   AF-A0A409WC19-F1
#
_cell.length_a   1.000
_cell.length_b   1.000
_cell.length_c   1.000
_cell.angle_alpha   90.00
_cell.angle_beta   90.00
_cell.angle_gamma   90.00
#
_symmetry.space_group_name_H-M   'P 1'
#
loop_
_entity.id
_entity.type
_entity.pdbx_description
1 polymer ?
#
loop_
_entity_poly.entity_id
_entity_poly.type
_entity_poly.pdbx_seq_one_letter_code
_entity_poly.pdbx_strand_id
1 'polypeptide(L)'
;MHKIRALFRRKSLAQSIKEVTDWHPVNPSQPSRPMARFPVELEVLCLSFMTVECLISSSLVCTRWRRLARIADVHPTRRRLFNLYRLMMDRPKPDKLARRYLRQHLDHAFDREAYIHALERQNPVYGLPEEFRMWVLEWPAKLCINGIWPGLPYTNCFMNTNATAGESRKYGVNYVARRPPLVSHLPKQAEVGGASAEDVAMLLIWSSWWWENVFVRGKDIPPVSWDGETWFMLDGASEYYGKVMEYPVNYGAAEGIFSDDSLGLPPAACPDWIVYLEMRWLGKPPCGRRTSVRVKVPQWTRDVYMRTRMDKKPRHDGWVPDYSGAVLYYS
;
A
#
# COMPACT_ATOMS: atom_id res chain seq x y z
N MET A 1 13.54 29.49 -9.83
CA MET A 1 12.47 28.56 -9.41
C MET A 1 11.36 29.29 -8.63
N HIS A 2 10.52 30.10 -9.30
CA HIS A 2 9.56 30.99 -8.60
C HIS A 2 8.17 31.14 -9.25
N LYS A 3 7.70 30.15 -10.03
CA LYS A 3 6.38 30.22 -10.67
C LYS A 3 5.67 28.86 -10.79
N ILE A 4 5.29 28.25 -9.67
CA ILE A 4 4.15 27.30 -9.58
C ILE A 4 3.48 27.49 -8.20
N ARG A 5 2.85 28.65 -7.98
CA ARG A 5 2.02 28.92 -6.78
C ARG A 5 0.71 29.65 -7.08
N ALA A 6 0.27 29.63 -8.33
CA ALA A 6 -0.95 30.31 -8.75
C ALA A 6 -1.77 29.41 -9.67
N LEU A 7 -2.65 28.58 -9.09
CA LEU A 7 -3.91 28.11 -9.67
C LEU A 7 -4.70 27.22 -8.70
N PHE A 8 -4.91 27.71 -7.47
CA PHE A 8 -6.08 27.35 -6.68
C PHE A 8 -6.55 28.63 -6.00
N ARG A 9 -7.54 29.30 -6.59
CA ARG A 9 -8.30 30.32 -5.87
C ARG A 9 -8.91 29.62 -4.65
N ARG A 10 -8.29 29.76 -3.48
CA ARG A 10 -8.91 29.41 -2.20
C ARG A 10 -10.16 30.28 -2.08
N LYS A 11 -11.33 29.74 -2.43
CA LYS A 11 -12.58 30.29 -1.90
C LYS A 11 -12.41 30.33 -0.39
N SER A 12 -12.79 31.44 0.24
CA SER A 12 -12.81 31.52 1.70
C SER A 12 -13.62 30.34 2.24
N LEU A 13 -13.18 29.71 3.33
CA LEU A 13 -13.92 28.65 4.01
C LEU A 13 -15.38 29.07 4.25
N ALA A 14 -15.60 30.35 4.60
CA ALA A 14 -16.92 30.94 4.75
C ALA A 14 -17.77 30.90 3.47
N GLN A 15 -17.15 31.08 2.30
CA GLN A 15 -17.82 31.01 1.01
C GLN A 15 -18.16 29.56 0.61
N SER A 16 -17.25 28.62 0.86
CA SER A 16 -17.51 27.18 0.68
C SER A 16 -18.60 26.67 1.63
N ILE A 17 -18.63 27.16 2.87
CA ILE A 17 -19.67 26.85 3.85
C ILE A 17 -21.02 27.40 3.38
N LYS A 18 -21.07 28.68 2.96
CA LYS A 18 -22.28 29.33 2.46
C LYS A 18 -22.90 28.58 1.27
N GLU A 19 -22.06 28.13 0.33
CA GLU A 19 -22.50 27.31 -0.82
C GLU A 19 -23.06 25.94 -0.40
N VAL A 20 -22.75 25.42 0.78
CA VAL A 20 -23.31 24.16 1.31
C VAL A 20 -24.58 24.40 2.12
N THR A 21 -24.67 25.51 2.85
CA THR A 21 -25.83 25.84 3.70
C THR A 21 -27.04 26.31 2.91
N ASP A 22 -26.84 26.99 1.77
CA ASP A 22 -27.93 27.61 1.00
C ASP A 22 -28.81 26.61 0.22
N TRP A 23 -28.59 25.28 0.35
CA TRP A 23 -29.09 24.33 -0.64
C TRP A 23 -30.51 23.78 -0.46
N HIS A 24 -31.18 23.79 0.69
CA HIS A 24 -32.60 23.37 0.74
C HIS A 24 -33.38 23.94 1.93
N PRO A 25 -34.62 24.45 1.72
CA PRO A 25 -35.58 24.63 2.80
C PRO A 25 -35.93 23.27 3.41
N VAL A 26 -35.80 23.16 4.73
CA VAL A 26 -36.08 21.93 5.48
C VAL A 26 -37.57 21.61 5.37
N ASN A 27 -37.92 20.46 4.78
CA ASN A 27 -39.30 19.98 4.77
C ASN A 27 -39.69 19.56 6.20
N PRO A 28 -40.67 20.21 6.86
CA PRO A 28 -41.00 19.98 8.27
C PRO A 28 -41.57 18.58 8.56
N SER A 29 -41.91 17.80 7.53
CA SER A 29 -42.46 16.44 7.68
C SER A 29 -41.41 15.33 7.77
N GLN A 30 -40.11 15.60 7.56
CA GLN A 30 -39.09 14.56 7.71
C GLN A 30 -38.69 14.37 9.19
N PRO A 31 -38.64 13.13 9.70
CA PRO A 31 -38.15 12.87 11.05
C PRO A 31 -36.75 13.45 11.20
N SER A 32 -36.58 14.30 12.21
CA SER A 32 -35.37 15.09 12.39
C SER A 32 -34.16 14.17 12.51
N ARG A 33 -33.26 14.22 11.53
CA ARG A 33 -31.96 13.56 11.63
C ARG A 33 -31.16 14.30 12.71
N PRO A 34 -30.68 13.63 13.78
CA PRO A 34 -29.98 14.28 14.88
C PRO A 34 -28.82 15.17 14.40
N MET A 35 -28.11 14.72 13.36
CA MET A 35 -26.98 15.46 12.81
C MET A 35 -27.36 16.72 12.02
N ALA A 36 -28.58 16.80 11.48
CA ALA A 36 -29.03 17.97 10.72
C ALA A 36 -29.24 19.23 11.59
N ARG A 37 -29.12 19.09 12.92
CA ARG A 37 -29.24 20.19 13.89
C ARG A 37 -27.89 20.81 14.27
N PHE A 38 -26.76 20.19 13.90
CA PHE A 38 -25.46 20.77 14.20
C PHE A 38 -25.13 21.92 13.25
N PRO A 39 -24.53 23.02 13.75
CA PRO A 39 -23.82 23.97 12.92
C PRO A 39 -22.82 23.27 12.00
N VAL A 40 -22.73 23.73 10.77
CA VAL A 40 -21.86 23.15 9.74
C VAL A 40 -20.39 23.18 10.13
N GLU A 41 -19.98 24.18 10.92
CA GLU A 41 -18.64 24.31 11.48
C GLU A 41 -18.30 23.12 12.39
N LEU A 42 -19.25 22.68 13.22
CA LEU A 42 -19.07 21.50 14.07
C LEU A 42 -19.05 20.21 13.25
N GLU A 43 -19.87 20.09 12.20
CA GLU A 43 -19.81 18.94 11.30
C GLU A 43 -18.43 18.82 10.61
N VAL A 44 -17.88 19.95 10.15
CA VAL A 44 -16.56 20.03 9.52
C VAL A 44 -15.45 19.71 10.53
N LEU A 45 -15.55 20.22 11.76
CA LEU A 45 -14.61 19.91 12.85
C LEU A 45 -14.66 18.42 13.23
N CYS A 46 -15.84 17.80 13.30
CA CYS A 46 -15.92 16.36 13.55
C CYS A 46 -15.20 15.57 12.44
N LEU A 47 -15.37 15.98 11.18
CA LEU A 47 -14.72 15.33 10.03
C LEU A 47 -13.20 15.45 10.03
N SER A 48 -12.60 16.53 10.57
CA SER A 48 -11.14 16.69 10.60
C SER A 48 -10.43 15.65 11.48
N PHE A 49 -11.12 15.12 12.49
CA PHE A 49 -10.59 14.10 13.41
C PHE A 49 -10.93 12.66 13.02
N MET A 50 -11.72 12.45 11.96
CA MET A 50 -12.12 11.10 11.55
C MET A 50 -10.94 10.31 10.97
N THR A 51 -10.91 9.01 11.28
CA THR A 51 -10.04 8.04 10.62
C THR A 51 -10.42 7.86 9.14
N VAL A 52 -9.54 7.26 8.34
CA VAL A 52 -9.84 6.93 6.93
C VAL A 52 -11.11 6.09 6.80
N GLU A 53 -11.32 5.08 7.65
CA GLU A 53 -12.52 4.24 7.63
C GLU A 53 -13.80 5.04 7.94
N CYS A 54 -13.75 5.94 8.93
CA CYS A 54 -14.86 6.84 9.24
C CYS A 54 -15.14 7.83 8.11
N LEU A 55 -14.10 8.37 7.45
CA LEU A 55 -14.25 9.24 6.28
C LEU A 55 -14.89 8.50 5.10
N ILE A 56 -14.48 7.26 4.84
CA ILE A 56 -15.08 6.39 3.82
C ILE A 56 -16.56 6.19 4.14
N SER A 57 -16.87 5.69 5.33
CA SER A 57 -18.24 5.37 5.74
C SER A 57 -19.15 6.60 5.69
N SER A 58 -18.68 7.73 6.22
CA SER A 58 -19.45 8.98 6.25
C SER A 58 -19.71 9.54 4.85
N SER A 59 -18.79 9.38 3.89
CA SER A 59 -18.97 9.80 2.50
C SER A 59 -20.04 9.02 1.73
N LEU A 60 -20.42 7.84 2.25
CA LEU A 60 -21.47 6.97 1.72
C LEU A 60 -22.85 7.30 2.29
N VAL A 61 -22.94 8.01 3.43
CA VAL A 61 -24.22 8.33 4.09
C VAL A 61 -25.08 9.29 3.26
N CYS A 62 -24.52 10.44 2.86
CA CYS A 62 -25.23 11.40 2.03
C CYS A 62 -24.30 12.38 1.28
N THR A 63 -24.87 13.11 0.33
CA THR A 63 -24.15 14.10 -0.50
C THR A 63 -23.57 15.26 0.31
N ARG A 64 -24.26 15.73 1.37
CA ARG A 64 -23.78 16.78 2.27
C ARG A 64 -22.45 16.39 2.92
N TRP A 65 -22.42 15.24 3.58
CA TRP A 65 -21.21 14.74 4.25
C TRP A 65 -20.05 14.50 3.27
N ARG A 66 -20.35 13.98 2.08
CA ARG A 66 -19.34 13.85 1.00
C ARG A 66 -18.75 15.19 0.58
N ARG A 67 -19.55 16.27 0.57
CA ARG A 67 -19.07 17.64 0.26
C ARG A 67 -18.28 18.22 1.42
N LEU A 68 -18.79 18.13 2.64
CA LEU A 68 -18.12 18.62 3.86
C LEU A 68 -16.77 17.94 4.07
N ALA A 69 -16.71 16.63 3.84
CA ALA A 69 -15.46 15.88 3.94
C ALA A 69 -14.38 16.43 3.02
N ARG A 70 -14.70 17.09 1.89
CA ARG A 70 -13.71 17.70 0.98
C ARG A 70 -13.13 19.02 1.49
N ILE A 71 -13.89 19.77 2.28
CA ILE A 71 -13.48 21.07 2.81
C ILE A 71 -12.94 21.00 4.24
N ALA A 72 -13.21 19.90 4.95
CA ALA A 72 -12.66 19.67 6.28
C ALA A 72 -11.13 19.62 6.27
N ASP A 73 -10.54 20.14 7.34
CA ASP A 73 -9.09 20.15 7.56
C ASP A 73 -8.61 18.78 8.07
N VAL A 74 -8.81 17.77 7.22
CA VAL A 74 -8.41 16.39 7.49
C VAL A 74 -6.90 16.28 7.35
N HIS A 75 -6.28 15.53 8.26
CA HIS A 75 -4.86 15.17 8.21
C HIS A 75 -4.39 14.81 6.78
N PRO A 76 -3.30 15.39 6.25
CA PRO A 76 -2.88 15.21 4.86
C PRO A 76 -2.77 13.75 4.42
N THR A 77 -2.19 12.89 5.26
CA THR A 77 -2.04 11.45 5.00
C THR A 77 -3.40 10.74 4.90
N ARG A 78 -4.33 11.02 5.82
CA ARG A 78 -5.71 10.49 5.76
C ARG A 78 -6.45 10.98 4.54
N ARG A 79 -6.25 12.25 4.16
CA ARG A 79 -6.81 12.84 2.93
C ARG A 79 -6.33 12.09 1.69
N ARG A 80 -5.03 11.78 1.61
CA ARG A 80 -4.43 11.03 0.49
C ARG A 80 -4.99 9.61 0.41
N LEU A 81 -5.08 8.89 1.53
CA LEU A 81 -5.71 7.56 1.59
C LEU A 81 -7.19 7.61 1.19
N PHE A 82 -7.95 8.58 1.71
CA PHE A 82 -9.35 8.76 1.31
C PHE A 82 -9.50 9.06 -0.19
N ASN A 83 -8.59 9.84 -0.78
CA ASN A 83 -8.57 10.07 -2.23
C ASN A 83 -8.22 8.80 -3.01
N LEU A 84 -7.29 7.97 -2.52
CA LEU A 84 -7.00 6.66 -3.10
C LEU A 84 -8.25 5.77 -3.09
N TYR A 85 -9.01 5.73 -1.98
CA TYR A 85 -10.29 5.01 -1.95
C TYR A 85 -11.25 5.51 -3.04
N ARG A 86 -11.39 6.83 -3.18
CA ARG A 86 -12.26 7.41 -4.21
C ARG A 86 -11.79 7.04 -5.61
N LEU A 87 -10.49 7.09 -5.88
CA LEU A 87 -9.92 6.63 -7.14
C LEU A 87 -10.28 5.15 -7.42
N MET A 88 -10.22 4.30 -6.40
CA MET A 88 -10.61 2.89 -6.54
C MET A 88 -12.10 2.71 -6.84
N MET A 89 -12.96 3.55 -6.27
CA MET A 89 -14.41 3.51 -6.53
C MET A 89 -14.76 4.10 -7.90
N ASP A 90 -14.04 5.13 -8.36
CA ASP A 90 -14.22 5.75 -9.67
C ASP A 90 -13.69 4.84 -10.80
N ARG A 91 -12.72 3.97 -10.49
CA ARG A 91 -12.13 2.99 -11.41
C ARG A 91 -12.16 1.59 -10.80
N PRO A 92 -13.36 1.01 -10.58
CA PRO A 92 -13.47 -0.27 -9.91
C PRO A 92 -12.87 -1.36 -10.78
N LYS A 93 -12.12 -2.25 -10.14
CA LYS A 93 -11.55 -3.46 -10.75
C LYS A 93 -12.28 -4.68 -10.21
N PRO A 94 -13.50 -4.99 -10.70
CA PRO A 94 -14.33 -6.05 -10.14
C PRO A 94 -13.72 -7.41 -10.46
N ASP A 95 -13.03 -7.99 -9.48
CA ASP A 95 -12.55 -9.36 -9.57
C ASP A 95 -13.31 -10.25 -8.58
N LYS A 96 -14.07 -11.21 -9.12
CA LYS A 96 -14.79 -12.21 -8.32
C LYS A 96 -13.81 -13.15 -7.60
N LEU A 97 -12.67 -13.45 -8.22
CA LEU A 97 -11.65 -14.35 -7.68
C LEU A 97 -10.91 -13.68 -6.53
N ALA A 98 -10.38 -12.47 -6.70
CA ALA A 98 -9.78 -11.71 -5.61
C ALA A 98 -10.75 -11.52 -4.44
N ARG A 99 -12.02 -11.15 -4.69
CA ARG A 99 -13.03 -11.04 -3.61
C ARG A 99 -13.30 -12.36 -2.90
N ARG A 100 -13.32 -13.49 -3.61
CA ARG A 100 -13.45 -14.81 -3.00
C ARG A 100 -12.23 -15.12 -2.13
N TYR A 101 -11.03 -14.88 -2.64
CA TYR A 101 -9.79 -15.08 -1.91
C TYR A 101 -9.76 -14.25 -0.62
N LEU A 102 -10.03 -12.94 -0.71
CA LEU A 102 -10.08 -12.06 0.46
C LEU A 102 -11.09 -12.56 1.50
N ARG A 103 -12.30 -12.98 1.08
CA ARG A 103 -13.29 -13.54 2.01
C ARG A 103 -12.84 -14.82 2.71
N GLN A 104 -11.97 -15.60 2.09
CA GLN A 104 -11.51 -16.89 2.62
C GLN A 104 -10.25 -16.77 3.48
N HIS A 105 -9.41 -15.77 3.21
CA HIS A 105 -8.06 -15.69 3.75
C HIS A 105 -7.79 -14.44 4.58
N LEU A 106 -8.70 -13.46 4.58
CA LEU A 106 -8.53 -12.27 5.40
C LEU A 106 -8.69 -12.64 6.88
N ASP A 107 -7.64 -12.37 7.65
CA ASP A 107 -7.67 -12.52 9.09
C ASP A 107 -8.42 -11.34 9.72
N HIS A 108 -9.63 -11.61 10.17
CA HIS A 108 -10.48 -10.62 10.84
C HIS A 108 -10.03 -10.29 12.26
N ALA A 109 -9.17 -11.12 12.85
CA ALA A 109 -8.57 -10.92 14.18
C ALA A 109 -7.13 -10.38 14.08
N PHE A 110 -6.71 -9.90 12.90
CA PHE A 110 -5.39 -9.31 12.72
C PHE A 110 -5.22 -8.06 13.61
N ASP A 111 -4.36 -8.18 14.61
CA ASP A 111 -3.99 -7.08 15.50
C ASP A 111 -3.04 -6.10 14.79
N ARG A 112 -3.61 -4.98 14.37
CA ARG A 112 -2.92 -3.92 13.63
C ARG A 112 -1.91 -3.18 14.50
N GLU A 113 -2.21 -2.98 15.78
CA GLU A 113 -1.36 -2.23 16.71
C GLU A 113 -0.14 -3.07 17.10
N ALA A 114 -0.35 -4.34 17.46
CA ALA A 114 0.75 -5.24 17.74
C ALA A 114 1.69 -5.42 16.54
N TYR A 115 1.14 -5.42 15.31
CA TYR A 115 1.95 -5.46 14.09
C TYR A 115 2.84 -4.22 13.94
N ILE A 116 2.28 -3.02 14.14
CA ILE A 116 3.04 -1.76 14.08
C ILE A 116 4.10 -1.71 15.18
N HIS A 117 3.76 -2.09 16.41
CA HIS A 117 4.72 -2.14 17.51
C HIS A 117 5.84 -3.16 17.28
N ALA A 118 5.56 -4.30 16.63
CA ALA A 118 6.60 -5.27 16.28
C ALA A 118 7.62 -4.71 15.27
N LEU A 119 7.16 -3.88 14.34
CA LEU A 119 8.02 -3.19 13.38
C LEU A 119 8.79 -2.03 14.03
N GLU A 120 8.14 -1.21 14.85
CA GLU A 120 8.76 -0.10 15.57
C GLU A 120 9.86 -0.58 16.53
N ARG A 121 9.68 -1.75 17.17
CA ARG A 121 10.74 -2.37 18.00
C ARG A 121 11.99 -2.77 17.21
N GLN A 122 11.83 -3.11 15.94
CA GLN A 122 12.96 -3.45 15.06
C GLN A 122 13.63 -2.19 14.47
N ASN A 123 12.93 -1.06 14.43
CA ASN A 123 13.47 0.23 13.97
C ASN A 123 13.19 1.36 14.98
N PRO A 124 13.76 1.30 16.20
CA PRO A 124 13.40 2.21 17.29
C PRO A 124 13.87 3.65 17.07
N VAL A 125 14.91 3.86 16.26
CA VAL A 125 15.52 5.18 16.05
C VAL A 125 14.64 6.07 15.18
N TYR A 126 14.18 5.56 14.03
CA TYR A 126 13.44 6.34 13.05
C TYR A 126 11.94 6.02 13.00
N GLY A 127 11.52 4.91 13.63
CA GLY A 127 10.13 4.46 13.59
C GLY A 127 9.67 4.08 12.18
N LEU A 128 8.38 4.27 11.91
CA LEU A 128 7.79 3.97 10.61
C LEU A 128 7.29 5.23 9.90
N PRO A 129 7.46 5.32 8.57
CA PRO A 129 6.84 6.37 7.78
C PRO A 129 5.33 6.42 8.03
N GLU A 130 4.83 7.64 8.26
CA GLU A 130 3.47 7.89 8.72
C GLU A 130 2.41 7.30 7.76
N GLU A 131 2.62 7.41 6.45
CA GLU A 131 1.72 6.87 5.43
C GLU A 131 1.51 5.37 5.57
N PHE A 132 2.59 4.63 5.85
CA PHE A 132 2.52 3.18 6.04
C PHE A 132 1.81 2.84 7.34
N ARG A 133 2.17 3.53 8.43
CA ARG A 133 1.55 3.34 9.76
C ARG A 133 0.04 3.61 9.71
N MET A 134 -0.39 4.74 9.16
CA MET A 134 -1.82 5.07 9.02
C MET A 134 -2.55 4.10 8.08
N TRP A 135 -1.89 3.63 7.01
CA TRP A 135 -2.49 2.62 6.13
C TRP A 135 -2.77 1.32 6.88
N VAL A 136 -1.81 0.78 7.65
CA VAL A 136 -2.06 -0.46 8.42
C VAL A 136 -3.18 -0.26 9.44
N LEU A 137 -3.18 0.86 10.18
CA LEU A 137 -4.11 1.10 11.27
C LEU A 137 -5.53 1.42 10.79
N GLU A 138 -5.69 2.22 9.74
CA GLU A 138 -6.98 2.82 9.37
C GLU A 138 -7.55 2.32 8.03
N TRP A 139 -6.77 1.68 7.16
CA TRP A 139 -7.26 1.24 5.85
C TRP A 139 -8.27 0.10 5.99
N PRO A 140 -9.38 0.08 5.23
CA PRO A 140 -10.31 -1.03 5.28
C PRO A 140 -9.68 -2.32 4.74
N ALA A 141 -9.58 -3.36 5.58
CA ALA A 141 -8.93 -4.63 5.23
C ALA A 141 -9.54 -5.32 3.99
N LYS A 142 -10.83 -5.07 3.73
CA LYS A 142 -11.58 -5.60 2.57
C LYS A 142 -11.18 -4.93 1.24
N LEU A 143 -10.50 -3.79 1.28
CA LEU A 143 -10.04 -3.03 0.11
C LEU A 143 -8.56 -3.29 -0.17
N CYS A 144 -8.15 -4.56 -0.15
CA CYS A 144 -6.79 -4.96 -0.42
C CYS A 144 -6.37 -4.60 -1.85
N ILE A 145 -5.19 -3.99 -1.99
CA ILE A 145 -4.64 -3.55 -3.28
C ILE A 145 -3.62 -4.61 -3.74
N ASN A 146 -3.93 -5.33 -4.81
CA ASN A 146 -3.06 -6.36 -5.40
C ASN A 146 -2.53 -7.41 -4.40
N GLY A 147 -3.34 -7.83 -3.43
CA GLY A 147 -2.93 -8.81 -2.42
C GLY A 147 -1.96 -8.28 -1.35
N ILE A 148 -1.69 -6.97 -1.33
CA ILE A 148 -0.84 -6.31 -0.33
C ILE A 148 -1.73 -5.92 0.87
N TRP A 149 -1.68 -6.73 1.91
CA TRP A 149 -2.27 -6.44 3.22
C TRP A 149 -1.62 -7.33 4.30
N PRO A 150 -1.20 -6.80 5.46
CA PRO A 150 -0.55 -7.60 6.51
C PRO A 150 -1.48 -8.65 7.15
N GLY A 151 -2.79 -8.41 7.14
CA GLY A 151 -3.79 -9.38 7.63
C GLY A 151 -4.13 -10.49 6.64
N LEU A 152 -3.35 -10.67 5.56
CA LEU A 152 -3.44 -11.84 4.70
C LEU A 152 -2.43 -12.92 5.14
N PRO A 153 -2.52 -14.16 4.65
CA PRO A 153 -1.53 -15.18 4.95
C PRO A 153 -0.20 -14.90 4.23
N TYR A 154 0.91 -15.17 4.90
CA TYR A 154 2.24 -15.18 4.29
C TYR A 154 2.38 -16.42 3.38
N THR A 155 1.95 -16.29 2.14
CA THR A 155 1.95 -17.37 1.15
C THR A 155 2.16 -16.80 -0.25
N ASN A 156 2.48 -17.69 -1.19
CA ASN A 156 2.48 -17.36 -2.60
C ASN A 156 1.06 -16.92 -3.02
N CYS A 157 0.97 -15.69 -3.51
CA CYS A 157 -0.23 -15.08 -4.03
C CYS A 157 -0.33 -15.36 -5.53
N PHE A 158 -1.38 -16.07 -5.92
CA PHE A 158 -1.68 -16.42 -7.31
C PHE A 158 -2.96 -15.73 -7.76
N MET A 159 -3.00 -14.39 -7.76
CA MET A 159 -4.19 -13.67 -8.23
C MET A 159 -4.23 -13.57 -9.75
N ASN A 160 -5.36 -13.98 -10.35
CA ASN A 160 -5.58 -13.86 -11.79
C ASN A 160 -5.75 -12.38 -12.18
N THR A 161 -5.07 -12.04 -13.26
CA THR A 161 -4.60 -10.68 -13.59
C THR A 161 -5.51 -9.94 -14.56
N ASN A 162 -6.61 -10.57 -14.96
CA ASN A 162 -7.67 -9.89 -15.69
C ASN A 162 -8.28 -8.76 -14.84
N ALA A 163 -8.20 -8.87 -13.50
CA ALA A 163 -8.58 -7.83 -12.54
C ALA A 163 -7.84 -6.51 -12.75
N THR A 164 -6.56 -6.56 -13.14
CA THR A 164 -5.68 -5.39 -13.26
C THR A 164 -5.51 -4.91 -14.70
N ALA A 165 -6.41 -5.30 -15.61
CA ALA A 165 -6.29 -5.06 -17.06
C ALA A 165 -4.98 -5.61 -17.66
N GLY A 166 -4.43 -6.67 -17.06
CA GLY A 166 -3.22 -7.34 -17.56
C GLY A 166 -1.89 -6.70 -17.18
N GLU A 167 -1.87 -5.50 -16.60
CA GLU A 167 -0.62 -4.75 -16.32
C GLU A 167 -0.08 -4.89 -14.89
N SER A 168 -0.81 -5.55 -13.99
CA SER A 168 -0.28 -5.91 -12.67
C SER A 168 -0.54 -7.36 -12.35
N ARG A 169 0.22 -8.24 -13.01
CA ARG A 169 0.46 -9.58 -12.50
C ARG A 169 1.46 -9.47 -11.37
N LYS A 170 1.17 -9.97 -10.18
CA LYS A 170 2.24 -10.47 -9.32
C LYS A 170 1.83 -11.83 -8.79
N TYR A 171 2.31 -12.85 -9.48
CA TYR A 171 2.78 -14.04 -8.79
C TYR A 171 3.86 -13.56 -7.81
N GLY A 172 3.85 -14.06 -6.59
CA GLY A 172 4.89 -13.74 -5.62
C GLY A 172 4.41 -13.86 -4.19
N VAL A 173 5.26 -13.42 -3.28
CA VAL A 173 5.03 -13.51 -1.84
C VAL A 173 4.76 -12.12 -1.28
N ASN A 174 3.68 -11.98 -0.53
CA ASN A 174 3.38 -10.78 0.25
C ASN A 174 4.19 -10.81 1.56
N TYR A 175 5.37 -10.20 1.58
CA TYR A 175 6.22 -10.20 2.78
C TYR A 175 5.68 -9.31 3.91
N VAL A 176 4.81 -8.34 3.59
CA VAL A 176 4.10 -7.55 4.61
C VAL A 176 3.20 -8.45 5.48
N ALA A 177 2.74 -9.58 4.97
CA ALA A 177 1.94 -10.56 5.71
C ALA A 177 2.75 -11.51 6.61
N ARG A 178 4.09 -11.42 6.62
CA ARG A 178 4.94 -12.24 7.49
C ARG A 178 4.64 -11.95 8.96
N ARG A 179 4.63 -13.01 9.78
CA ARG A 179 4.37 -12.94 11.23
C ARG A 179 5.51 -13.64 11.99
N PRO A 180 6.30 -12.94 12.80
CA PRO A 180 6.34 -11.47 12.91
C PRO A 180 6.82 -10.82 11.60
N PRO A 181 6.49 -9.54 11.35
CA PRO A 181 7.09 -8.79 10.24
C PRO A 181 8.59 -8.63 10.49
N LEU A 182 9.40 -8.55 9.44
CA LEU A 182 10.86 -8.46 9.53
C LEU A 182 11.37 -7.20 8.84
N VAL A 183 12.12 -6.38 9.58
CA VAL A 183 12.95 -5.31 9.03
C VAL A 183 14.33 -5.89 8.72
N SER A 184 14.78 -5.73 7.49
CA SER A 184 16.13 -6.09 7.05
C SER A 184 17.06 -4.90 7.20
N HIS A 185 18.31 -5.17 7.56
CA HIS A 185 19.40 -4.21 7.63
C HIS A 185 20.37 -4.56 6.53
N LEU A 186 20.42 -3.72 5.48
CA LEU A 186 21.30 -3.95 4.33
C LEU A 186 22.50 -3.00 4.40
N PRO A 187 23.71 -3.46 4.06
CA PRO A 187 24.88 -2.59 4.11
C PRO A 187 24.72 -1.43 3.12
N LYS A 188 24.98 -0.21 3.57
CA LYS A 188 25.13 0.97 2.73
C LYS A 188 26.53 0.99 2.12
N GLN A 189 26.64 1.38 0.86
CA GLN A 189 27.95 1.60 0.25
C GLN A 189 28.69 2.69 1.03
N ALA A 190 29.84 2.36 1.62
CA ALA A 190 30.67 3.34 2.29
C ALA A 190 31.18 4.37 1.27
N GLU A 191 31.09 5.65 1.61
CA GLU A 191 31.78 6.68 0.84
C GLU A 191 33.29 6.41 0.87
N VAL A 192 33.99 6.68 -0.24
CA VAL A 192 35.44 6.44 -0.34
C VAL A 192 36.16 7.24 0.76
N GLY A 193 36.65 6.55 1.79
CA GLY A 193 37.32 7.13 2.95
C GLY A 193 36.45 7.33 4.21
N GLY A 194 35.18 6.92 4.17
CA GLY A 194 34.27 6.94 5.32
C GLY A 194 34.48 5.76 6.28
N ALA A 195 34.35 6.01 7.57
CA ALA A 195 34.41 4.98 8.62
C ALA A 195 33.09 4.18 8.66
N SER A 196 33.21 2.85 8.78
CA SER A 196 32.16 1.81 8.93
C SER A 196 30.95 1.90 7.99
N ALA A 197 30.64 0.78 7.31
CA ALA A 197 29.39 0.65 6.58
C ALA A 197 28.19 0.83 7.54
N GLU A 198 27.37 1.85 7.31
CA GLU A 198 26.09 2.01 8.01
C GLU A 198 25.08 1.02 7.43
N ASP A 199 24.25 0.44 8.28
CA ASP A 199 23.15 -0.42 7.83
C ASP A 199 21.88 0.38 7.55
N VAL A 200 21.25 0.10 6.42
CA VAL A 200 20.01 0.72 5.97
C VAL A 200 18.82 -0.18 6.34
N ALA A 201 17.93 0.33 7.19
CA ALA A 201 16.71 -0.37 7.58
C ALA A 201 15.66 -0.37 6.45
N MET A 202 15.23 -1.55 6.02
CA MET A 202 14.30 -1.73 4.90
C MET A 202 13.30 -2.86 5.18
N LEU A 203 12.04 -2.69 4.76
CA LEU A 203 11.01 -3.73 4.84
C LEU A 203 10.74 -4.32 3.45
N LEU A 204 10.94 -5.63 3.29
CA LEU A 204 10.53 -6.32 2.07
C LEU A 204 9.00 -6.34 1.99
N ILE A 205 8.44 -5.70 0.96
CA ILE A 205 6.98 -5.65 0.73
C ILE A 205 6.54 -6.88 -0.05
N TRP A 206 7.25 -7.17 -1.13
CA TRP A 206 6.84 -8.17 -2.11
C TRP A 206 8.06 -8.76 -2.80
N SER A 207 8.02 -10.06 -3.10
CA SER A 207 9.00 -10.67 -4.00
C SER A 207 8.27 -11.46 -5.08
N SER A 208 8.63 -11.24 -6.34
CA SER A 208 8.11 -11.99 -7.50
C SER A 208 9.21 -12.81 -8.13
N TRP A 209 8.89 -14.07 -8.43
CA TRP A 209 9.81 -15.05 -9.01
C TRP A 209 9.09 -15.74 -10.17
N TRP A 210 9.68 -15.75 -11.36
CA TRP A 210 9.11 -16.30 -12.57
C TRP A 210 10.10 -17.29 -13.17
N TRP A 211 10.19 -18.47 -12.56
CA TRP A 211 11.07 -19.54 -13.03
C TRP A 211 10.39 -20.49 -14.03
N GLU A 212 9.39 -20.06 -14.80
CA GLU A 212 8.88 -20.97 -15.81
C GLU A 212 9.69 -20.81 -17.09
N ASN A 213 10.48 -21.86 -17.35
CA ASN A 213 11.06 -22.22 -18.64
C ASN A 213 10.00 -22.08 -19.74
N VAL A 214 9.81 -20.87 -20.26
CA VAL A 214 9.09 -20.68 -21.50
C VAL A 214 10.01 -21.19 -22.61
N PHE A 215 10.13 -22.51 -22.74
CA PHE A 215 10.55 -23.15 -23.98
C PHE A 215 9.47 -22.85 -25.02
N VAL A 216 9.44 -21.62 -25.52
CA VAL A 216 8.76 -21.31 -26.78
C VAL A 216 9.55 -22.09 -27.83
N ARG A 217 8.99 -23.23 -28.26
CA ARG A 217 9.54 -24.12 -29.30
C ARG A 217 10.50 -23.39 -30.25
N GLY A 218 11.80 -23.57 -30.04
CA GLY A 218 12.86 -23.21 -30.98
C GLY A 218 13.27 -21.74 -31.08
N LYS A 219 12.90 -20.87 -30.13
CA LYS A 219 13.51 -19.53 -30.05
C LYS A 219 13.99 -19.24 -28.63
N ASP A 220 15.31 -19.11 -28.48
CA ASP A 220 15.96 -18.54 -27.30
C ASP A 220 15.55 -17.06 -27.18
N ILE A 221 14.38 -16.83 -26.60
CA ILE A 221 14.02 -15.50 -26.13
C ILE A 221 14.68 -15.39 -24.76
N PRO A 222 15.62 -14.44 -24.55
CA PRO A 222 16.21 -14.25 -23.23
C PRO A 222 15.07 -14.04 -22.23
N PRO A 223 15.10 -14.73 -21.08
CA PRO A 223 14.05 -14.61 -20.08
C PRO A 223 13.93 -13.13 -19.72
N VAL A 224 12.80 -12.52 -20.08
CA VAL A 224 12.44 -11.21 -19.58
C VAL A 224 12.07 -11.45 -18.12
N SER A 225 13.06 -11.56 -17.24
CA SER A 225 12.82 -11.92 -15.85
C SER A 225 12.09 -10.75 -15.20
N TRP A 226 10.80 -10.96 -14.90
CA TRP A 226 9.97 -10.08 -14.08
C TRP A 226 10.23 -10.30 -12.59
N ASP A 227 11.45 -10.73 -12.31
CA ASP A 227 11.94 -11.13 -11.03
C ASP A 227 12.38 -9.85 -10.33
N GLY A 228 11.70 -9.54 -9.23
CA GLY A 228 12.10 -8.41 -8.43
C GLY A 228 11.60 -8.50 -7.00
N GLU A 229 12.35 -7.84 -6.15
CA GLU A 229 11.97 -7.56 -4.78
C GLU A 229 11.54 -6.11 -4.68
N THR A 230 10.39 -5.86 -4.07
CA THR A 230 9.89 -4.52 -3.77
C THR A 230 10.14 -4.22 -2.31
N TRP A 231 10.93 -3.20 -2.03
CA TRP A 231 11.37 -2.83 -0.69
C TRP A 231 10.83 -1.47 -0.26
N PHE A 232 10.57 -1.30 1.03
CA PHE A 232 10.16 -0.05 1.66
C PHE A 232 11.26 0.48 2.56
N MET A 233 11.71 1.73 2.33
CA MET A 233 12.79 2.32 3.11
C MET A 233 12.30 2.82 4.47
N LEU A 234 12.97 2.38 5.53
CA LEU A 234 12.69 2.77 6.93
C LEU A 234 13.85 3.54 7.58
N ASP A 235 14.99 3.66 6.92
CA ASP A 235 16.11 4.47 7.41
C ASP A 235 15.79 5.97 7.28
N GLY A 236 15.63 6.65 8.42
CA GLY A 236 15.28 8.07 8.49
C GLY A 236 16.45 9.01 8.20
N ALA A 237 17.69 8.51 8.17
CA ALA A 237 18.84 9.29 7.68
C ALA A 237 18.94 9.28 6.15
N SER A 238 18.26 8.34 5.48
CA SER A 238 18.24 8.23 4.02
C SER A 238 17.27 9.22 3.38
N GLU A 239 17.67 9.84 2.27
CA GLU A 239 16.76 10.64 1.43
C GLU A 239 15.60 9.79 0.85
N TYR A 240 15.73 8.47 0.90
CA TYR A 240 14.71 7.52 0.48
C TYR A 240 13.74 7.16 1.61
N TYR A 241 13.81 7.73 2.81
CA TYR A 241 12.86 7.42 3.89
C TYR A 241 11.40 7.49 3.41
N GLY A 242 10.64 6.42 3.65
CA GLY A 242 9.24 6.32 3.20
C GLY A 242 9.04 6.12 1.70
N LYS A 243 10.12 5.83 0.95
CA LYS A 243 10.06 5.48 -0.48
C LYS A 243 10.00 3.98 -0.70
N VAL A 244 9.38 3.60 -1.83
CA VAL A 244 9.30 2.23 -2.31
C VAL A 244 10.22 2.04 -3.51
N MET A 245 11.03 0.99 -3.49
CA MET A 245 12.05 0.69 -4.49
C MET A 245 11.88 -0.73 -5.02
N GLU A 246 12.36 -1.01 -6.23
CA GLU A 246 12.37 -2.36 -6.81
C GLU A 246 13.78 -2.78 -7.22
N TYR A 247 14.26 -3.84 -6.60
CA TYR A 247 15.56 -4.46 -6.87
C TYR A 247 15.39 -5.77 -7.65
N PRO A 248 16.49 -6.32 -8.22
CA PRO A 248 16.51 -7.71 -8.69
C PRO A 248 16.12 -8.71 -7.59
N VAL A 249 15.75 -9.93 -7.97
CA VAL A 249 15.51 -11.01 -7.01
C VAL A 249 16.77 -11.36 -6.24
N ASN A 250 16.60 -11.77 -4.98
CA ASN A 250 17.67 -12.09 -4.05
C ASN A 250 18.56 -10.90 -3.71
N TYR A 251 18.10 -9.66 -3.91
CA TYR A 251 18.94 -8.52 -3.60
C TYR A 251 19.36 -8.51 -2.13
N GLY A 252 18.41 -8.70 -1.21
CA GLY A 252 18.76 -8.82 0.21
C GLY A 252 19.55 -10.09 0.54
N ALA A 253 19.21 -11.23 -0.09
CA ALA A 253 19.84 -12.52 0.18
C ALA A 253 21.27 -12.64 -0.41
N ALA A 254 21.57 -11.86 -1.43
CA ALA A 254 22.89 -11.78 -2.07
C ALA A 254 23.74 -10.64 -1.48
N GLU A 255 23.41 -10.17 -0.27
CA GLU A 255 24.11 -9.10 0.42
C GLU A 255 24.21 -7.83 -0.43
N GLY A 256 23.13 -7.50 -1.14
CA GLY A 256 23.06 -6.33 -1.99
C GLY A 256 23.40 -5.06 -1.23
N ILE A 257 24.30 -4.27 -1.81
CA ILE A 257 24.79 -3.03 -1.20
C ILE A 257 23.91 -1.87 -1.67
N PHE A 258 23.23 -1.22 -0.72
CA PHE A 258 22.43 -0.04 -1.03
C PHE A 258 23.32 1.11 -1.52
N SER A 259 23.07 1.58 -2.75
CA SER A 259 23.68 2.78 -3.31
C SER A 259 22.77 3.51 -4.30
N ASP A 260 22.98 4.81 -4.49
CA ASP A 260 22.25 5.59 -5.50
C ASP A 260 22.44 5.01 -6.92
N ASP A 261 23.65 4.51 -7.19
CA ASP A 261 23.99 3.86 -8.46
C ASP A 261 23.23 2.55 -8.67
N SER A 262 22.99 1.78 -7.59
CA SER A 262 22.23 0.53 -7.66
C SER A 262 20.76 0.75 -8.02
N LEU A 263 20.21 1.90 -7.64
CA LEU A 263 18.84 2.30 -7.96
C LEU A 263 18.72 2.95 -9.33
N GLY A 264 19.74 3.69 -9.75
CA GLY A 264 19.75 4.46 -11.00
C GLY A 264 18.65 5.52 -11.08
N LEU A 265 18.04 5.89 -9.94
CA LEU A 265 16.90 6.80 -9.85
C LEU A 265 17.02 7.71 -8.63
N PRO A 266 16.78 9.02 -8.78
CA PRO A 266 16.79 9.93 -7.63
C PRO A 266 15.59 9.66 -6.70
N PRO A 267 15.68 10.00 -5.40
CA PRO A 267 14.58 9.79 -4.43
C PRO A 267 13.23 10.38 -4.85
N ALA A 268 13.25 11.49 -5.59
CA ALA A 268 12.06 12.15 -6.13
C ALA A 268 11.32 11.31 -7.19
N ALA A 269 12.01 10.39 -7.86
CA ALA A 269 11.43 9.46 -8.82
C ALA A 269 10.85 8.21 -8.15
N CYS A 270 11.21 7.95 -6.89
CA CYS A 270 10.66 6.84 -6.11
C CYS A 270 9.30 7.23 -5.52
N PRO A 271 8.26 6.40 -5.69
CA PRO A 271 6.97 6.67 -5.08
C PRO A 271 7.05 6.50 -3.55
N ASP A 272 6.31 7.32 -2.81
CA ASP A 272 6.02 7.00 -1.41
C ASP A 272 5.00 5.86 -1.30
N TRP A 273 4.66 5.46 -0.08
CA TRP A 273 3.73 4.35 0.16
C TRP A 273 2.37 4.51 -0.55
N ILE A 274 1.74 5.69 -0.47
CA ILE A 274 0.40 5.90 -1.04
C ILE A 274 0.47 5.98 -2.57
N VAL A 275 1.47 6.67 -3.12
CA VAL A 275 1.69 6.71 -4.58
C VAL A 275 1.98 5.31 -5.10
N TYR A 276 2.77 4.51 -4.37
CA TYR A 276 3.01 3.12 -4.71
C TYR A 276 1.69 2.35 -4.77
N LEU A 277 0.86 2.40 -3.72
CA LEU A 277 -0.45 1.75 -3.72
C LEU A 277 -1.35 2.22 -4.88
N GLU A 278 -1.35 3.52 -5.21
CA GLU A 278 -2.06 4.05 -6.37
C GLU A 278 -1.55 3.46 -7.69
N MET A 279 -0.23 3.46 -7.90
CA MET A 279 0.40 2.88 -9.08
C MET A 279 0.02 1.41 -9.21
N ARG A 280 0.10 0.65 -8.11
CA ARG A 280 -0.30 -0.75 -8.04
C ARG A 280 -1.77 -0.92 -8.39
N TRP A 281 -2.66 -0.10 -7.85
CA TRP A 281 -4.08 -0.13 -8.22
C TRP A 281 -4.30 0.16 -9.69
N LEU A 282 -3.59 1.13 -10.27
CA LEU A 282 -3.74 1.53 -11.66
C LEU A 282 -3.08 0.59 -12.66
N GLY A 283 -2.26 -0.36 -12.22
CA GLY A 283 -1.52 -1.25 -13.13
C GLY A 283 -0.15 -0.71 -13.53
N LYS A 284 0.28 0.41 -12.98
CA LYS A 284 1.56 1.05 -13.34
C LYS A 284 2.71 0.35 -12.61
N PRO A 285 3.75 -0.11 -13.31
CA PRO A 285 4.96 -0.59 -12.65
C PRO A 285 5.61 0.57 -11.89
N PRO A 286 6.12 0.34 -10.67
CA PRO A 286 6.88 1.36 -9.96
C PRO A 286 8.19 1.66 -10.72
N CYS A 287 8.75 2.84 -10.46
CA CYS A 287 10.09 3.22 -10.96
C CYS A 287 10.25 3.23 -12.49
N GLY A 288 9.16 3.35 -13.25
CA GLY A 288 9.21 3.58 -14.70
C GLY A 288 9.71 2.39 -15.54
N ARG A 289 9.81 1.16 -14.97
CA ARG A 289 10.08 -0.05 -15.76
C ARG A 289 9.08 -0.09 -16.92
N ARG A 290 9.57 0.03 -18.15
CA ARG A 290 8.70 -0.10 -19.32
C ARG A 290 8.14 -1.52 -19.33
N THR A 291 6.83 -1.66 -19.19
CA THR A 291 6.13 -2.87 -19.62
C THR A 291 6.46 -3.05 -21.09
N SER A 292 7.36 -3.98 -21.41
CA SER A 292 7.63 -4.28 -22.81
C SER A 292 6.29 -4.72 -23.42
N VAL A 293 5.84 -3.99 -24.43
CA VAL A 293 4.50 -4.07 -25.05
C VAL A 293 4.18 -5.48 -25.62
N ARG A 294 5.11 -6.43 -25.49
CA ARG A 294 5.07 -7.77 -26.06
C ARG A 294 5.10 -8.91 -25.05
N VAL A 295 4.94 -8.66 -23.75
CA VAL A 295 4.82 -9.77 -22.78
C VAL A 295 3.44 -10.42 -22.93
N LYS A 296 3.38 -11.49 -23.74
CA LYS A 296 2.20 -12.35 -23.80
C LYS A 296 2.12 -13.17 -22.52
N VAL A 297 1.00 -13.02 -21.83
CA VAL A 297 0.54 -13.91 -20.76
C VAL A 297 0.55 -15.35 -21.26
N PRO A 298 1.23 -16.29 -20.61
CA PRO A 298 1.03 -17.69 -20.92
C PRO A 298 -0.43 -18.07 -20.64
N GLN A 299 -1.16 -18.57 -21.65
CA GLN A 299 -2.61 -18.77 -21.59
C GLN A 299 -3.04 -19.72 -20.46
N TRP A 300 -2.17 -20.67 -20.09
CA TRP A 300 -2.37 -21.60 -18.97
C TRP A 300 -2.44 -20.92 -17.59
N THR A 301 -1.84 -19.73 -17.41
CA THR A 301 -1.96 -18.98 -16.14
C THR A 301 -3.38 -18.50 -15.85
N ARG A 302 -4.26 -18.48 -16.86
CA ARG A 302 -5.70 -18.23 -16.64
C ARG A 302 -6.37 -19.37 -15.88
N ASP A 303 -5.81 -20.58 -15.96
CA ASP A 303 -6.46 -21.82 -15.55
C ASP A 303 -5.77 -22.52 -14.35
N VAL A 304 -4.55 -22.12 -13.97
CA VAL A 304 -3.68 -22.96 -13.11
C VAL A 304 -3.86 -22.85 -11.58
N TYR A 305 -4.40 -21.78 -10.96
CA TYR A 305 -4.43 -21.73 -9.47
C TYR A 305 -5.69 -21.13 -8.80
N MET A 306 -6.85 -21.77 -9.06
CA MET A 306 -7.94 -21.89 -8.07
C MET A 306 -8.26 -23.36 -7.74
N ARG A 307 -7.52 -24.33 -8.30
CA ARG A 307 -7.84 -25.77 -8.24
C ARG A 307 -6.97 -26.62 -7.31
N THR A 308 -5.81 -26.15 -6.83
CA THR A 308 -4.82 -27.06 -6.22
C THR A 308 -4.29 -26.55 -4.88
N ARG A 309 -5.17 -26.55 -3.88
CA ARG A 309 -4.92 -26.94 -2.46
C ARG A 309 -6.13 -26.52 -1.62
N MET A 310 -7.22 -27.29 -1.70
CA MET A 310 -8.28 -27.22 -0.69
C MET A 310 -7.95 -28.02 0.58
N ASP A 311 -6.86 -28.79 0.61
CA ASP A 311 -6.78 -29.91 1.57
C ASP A 311 -5.90 -29.71 2.80
N LYS A 312 -5.37 -28.51 3.07
CA LYS A 312 -4.83 -28.22 4.40
C LYS A 312 -5.27 -26.82 4.81
N LYS A 313 -6.23 -26.75 5.75
CA LYS A 313 -6.44 -25.52 6.52
C LYS A 313 -5.06 -25.05 7.00
N PRO A 314 -4.63 -23.82 6.72
CA PRO A 314 -3.45 -23.28 7.36
C PRO A 314 -3.66 -23.45 8.87
N ARG A 315 -2.68 -24.04 9.56
CA ARG A 315 -2.70 -24.08 11.02
C ARG A 315 -2.76 -22.63 11.48
N HIS A 316 -3.90 -22.22 12.03
CA HIS A 316 -3.99 -21.02 12.85
C HIS A 316 -3.26 -21.35 14.15
N ASP A 317 -1.94 -21.37 14.10
CA ASP A 317 -1.15 -21.28 15.30
C ASP A 317 -1.42 -19.86 15.78
N GLY A 318 -2.28 -19.73 16.79
CA GLY A 318 -2.64 -18.45 17.38
C GLY A 318 -1.36 -17.71 17.69
N TRP A 319 -1.06 -16.68 16.89
CA TRP A 319 0.12 -15.88 17.12
C TRP A 319 -0.09 -15.15 18.43
N VAL A 320 0.58 -15.61 19.47
CA VAL A 320 0.75 -14.88 20.72
C VAL A 320 2.03 -14.07 20.53
N PRO A 321 2.00 -12.74 20.63
CA PRO A 321 3.21 -11.95 20.61
C PRO A 321 4.11 -12.44 21.73
N ASP A 322 5.20 -13.12 21.38
CA ASP A 322 6.24 -13.43 22.34
C ASP A 322 7.00 -12.13 22.61
N TYR A 323 6.82 -11.60 23.81
CA TYR A 323 7.50 -10.39 24.28
C TYR A 323 8.91 -10.70 24.79
N SER A 324 9.35 -11.96 24.80
CA SER A 324 10.73 -12.31 25.11
C SER A 324 11.61 -12.04 23.88
N GLY A 325 12.41 -10.96 23.97
CA GLY A 325 13.29 -10.52 22.89
C GLY A 325 14.37 -11.55 22.59
N ALA A 326 14.22 -12.29 21.48
CA ALA A 326 15.29 -13.04 20.86
C ALA A 326 15.92 -12.18 19.75
N VAL A 327 17.12 -11.66 20.03
CA VAL A 327 18.01 -11.10 19.01
C VAL A 327 18.52 -12.27 18.17
N LEU A 328 17.96 -12.45 16.97
CA LEU A 328 18.50 -13.40 15.99
C LEU A 328 19.72 -12.75 15.33
N TYR A 329 20.91 -13.11 15.79
CA TYR A 329 22.13 -12.91 15.02
C TYR A 329 22.09 -13.86 13.83
N TYR A 330 22.00 -13.29 12.62
CA TYR A 330 22.42 -14.00 11.42
C TYR A 330 23.96 -13.94 11.41
N SER A 331 24.58 -15.09 11.66
CA SER A 331 26.02 -15.34 11.53
C SER A 331 26.35 -15.97 10.20
#